data_AF-A0A2E2Y9F7-F1
#
_entry.id   AF-A0A2E2Y9F7-F1
#
_cell.length_a   1.000
_cell.length_b   1.000
_cell.length_c   1.000
_cell.angle_alpha   90.00
_cell.angle_beta   90.00
_cell.angle_gamma   90.00
#
_symmetry.space_group_name_H-M   'P 1'
#
loop_
_entity.id
_entity.type
_entity.pdbx_description
1 polymer ?
#
loop_
_entity_poly.entity_id
_entity_poly.type
_entity_poly.pdbx_seq_one_letter_code
_entity_poly.pdbx_strand_id
1 'polypeptide(L)'
;MLKHGQWVRIKVKNGMYPYRDRYAPGVSSVSDEFNFYEGEVRFEKWFKPNEVGLTTDQPHFPMRVVRMERIVEINGVERSESSEQSLQAGGDGEVLKRTVRGSTGTLYEVEVGRSGRSSCTCPGHQFRGNCRHVKELSEAFAA
;
A
#
# COMPACT_ATOMS: atom_id res chain seq x y z
N MET A 1 -3.52 -2.41 13.91
CA MET A 1 -2.85 -1.40 13.06
C MET A 1 -1.50 -1.05 13.69
N LEU A 2 -0.45 -0.89 12.87
CA LEU A 2 0.88 -0.46 13.34
C LEU A 2 0.88 1.06 13.50
N LYS A 3 1.41 1.55 14.63
CA LYS A 3 1.51 2.99 14.93
C LYS A 3 2.97 3.41 15.04
N HIS A 4 3.30 4.63 14.61
CA HIS A 4 4.64 5.18 14.78
C HIS A 4 5.05 5.15 16.26
N GLY A 5 6.28 4.73 16.56
CA GLY A 5 6.83 4.67 17.92
C GLY A 5 6.37 3.47 18.74
N GLN A 6 5.52 2.60 18.19
CA GLN A 6 5.06 1.40 18.87
C GLN A 6 6.13 0.30 18.78
N TRP A 7 6.49 -0.33 19.91
CA TRP A 7 7.28 -1.55 19.90
C TRP A 7 6.42 -2.76 19.50
N VAL A 8 6.88 -3.53 18.52
CA VAL A 8 6.15 -4.70 18.02
C VAL A 8 7.09 -5.86 17.73
N ARG A 9 6.55 -7.08 17.79
CA ARG A 9 7.12 -8.28 17.20
C ARG A 9 6.26 -8.70 16.03
N ILE A 10 6.85 -8.87 14.85
CA ILE A 10 6.14 -9.28 13.64
C ILE A 10 6.70 -10.57 13.07
N LYS A 11 5.80 -11.40 12.52
CA LYS A 11 6.12 -12.56 11.70
C LYS A 11 5.92 -12.17 10.23
N VAL A 12 6.94 -12.41 9.41
CA VAL A 12 7.00 -11.92 8.03
C VAL A 12 7.32 -13.06 7.08
N LYS A 13 6.53 -13.22 6.02
CA LYS A 13 6.78 -14.19 4.95
C LYS A 13 8.11 -13.90 4.25
N ASN A 14 8.97 -14.90 4.17
CA ASN A 14 10.27 -14.81 3.53
C ASN A 14 10.11 -14.81 2.00
N GLY A 15 10.53 -13.72 1.35
CA GLY A 15 10.49 -13.61 -0.11
C GLY A 15 11.46 -14.56 -0.83
N MET A 16 12.47 -15.08 -0.13
CA MET A 16 13.46 -16.00 -0.69
C MET A 16 13.06 -17.47 -0.58
N TYR A 17 12.10 -17.80 0.28
CA TYR A 17 11.69 -19.18 0.53
C TYR A 17 11.23 -19.94 -0.74
N PRO A 18 10.50 -19.32 -1.70
CA PRO A 18 10.16 -19.99 -2.96
C PRO A 18 11.37 -20.37 -3.82
N TYR A 19 12.53 -19.77 -3.57
CA TYR A 19 13.78 -19.98 -4.33
C TYR A 19 14.83 -20.76 -3.53
N ARG A 20 14.46 -21.31 -2.37
CA ARG A 20 15.38 -22.01 -1.46
C ARG A 20 16.12 -23.18 -2.11
N ASP A 21 15.50 -23.81 -3.11
CA ASP A 21 16.06 -24.89 -3.93
C ASP A 21 17.28 -24.46 -4.75
N ARG A 22 17.44 -23.16 -5.01
CA ARG A 22 18.58 -22.59 -5.75
C ARG A 22 19.81 -22.36 -4.88
N TYR A 23 19.69 -22.54 -3.57
CA TYR A 23 20.74 -22.28 -2.60
C TYR A 23 21.25 -23.57 -1.98
N ALA A 24 22.47 -23.50 -1.42
CA ALA A 24 23.04 -24.64 -0.71
C ALA A 24 22.14 -25.03 0.50
N PRO A 25 21.98 -26.35 0.77
CA PRO A 25 21.31 -26.81 1.97
C PRO A 25 21.92 -26.17 3.23
N GLY A 26 21.07 -25.64 4.11
CA GLY A 26 21.48 -25.04 5.38
C GLY A 26 21.71 -23.52 5.37
N VAL A 27 21.50 -22.84 4.23
CA VAL A 27 21.49 -21.37 4.20
C VAL A 27 20.23 -20.83 4.90
N SER A 28 20.40 -20.41 6.17
CA SER A 28 19.31 -20.00 7.05
C SER A 28 18.47 -18.83 6.51
N SER A 29 19.08 -17.92 5.76
CA SER A 29 18.39 -16.76 5.18
C SER A 29 17.33 -17.11 4.13
N VAL A 30 17.35 -18.34 3.61
CA VAL A 30 16.41 -18.79 2.56
C VAL A 30 15.66 -20.07 2.95
N SER A 31 16.15 -20.84 3.93
CA SER A 31 15.53 -22.09 4.35
C SER A 31 14.22 -21.88 5.10
N ASP A 32 14.08 -20.77 5.81
CA ASP A 32 12.92 -20.51 6.67
C ASP A 32 11.82 -19.78 5.90
N GLU A 33 10.58 -20.28 6.01
CA GLU A 33 9.40 -19.66 5.37
C GLU A 33 9.05 -18.30 5.97
N PHE A 34 9.37 -18.10 7.25
CA PHE A 34 9.07 -16.88 7.98
C PHE A 34 10.33 -16.31 8.63
N ASN A 35 10.40 -14.99 8.65
CA ASN A 35 11.34 -14.24 9.47
C ASN A 35 10.60 -13.58 10.62
N PHE A 36 11.28 -13.44 11.76
CA PHE A 36 10.74 -12.79 12.95
C PHE A 36 11.55 -11.54 13.23
N TYR A 37 10.86 -10.42 13.39
CA TYR A 37 11.49 -9.13 13.66
C TYR A 37 10.83 -8.47 14.85
N GLU A 38 11.63 -7.78 15.64
CA GLU A 38 11.17 -6.95 16.74
C GLU A 38 11.84 -5.59 16.67
N GLY A 39 11.12 -4.57 17.11
CA GLY A 39 11.61 -3.20 17.09
C GLY A 39 10.48 -2.19 17.17
N GLU A 40 10.90 -0.93 17.16
CA GLU A 40 10.03 0.23 17.17
C GLU A 40 9.58 0.55 15.75
N VAL A 41 8.28 0.73 15.56
CA VAL A 41 7.69 1.08 14.27
C VAL A 41 8.10 2.50 13.85
N ARG A 42 8.61 2.61 12.62
CA ARG A 42 9.00 3.86 11.98
C ARG A 42 8.26 4.02 10.65
N PHE A 43 7.93 5.26 10.35
CA PHE A 43 7.35 5.67 9.07
C PHE A 43 8.17 6.86 8.59
N GLU A 44 8.77 6.72 7.41
CA GLU A 44 9.61 7.75 6.81
C GLU A 44 8.99 8.25 5.52
N LYS A 45 9.26 9.51 5.17
CA LYS A 45 8.65 10.16 3.99
C LYS A 45 8.97 9.46 2.67
N TRP A 46 10.09 8.74 2.60
CA TRP A 46 10.53 8.01 1.41
C TRP A 46 10.03 6.56 1.35
N PHE A 47 9.25 6.12 2.34
CA PHE A 47 8.63 4.79 2.29
C PHE A 47 7.47 4.75 1.31
N LYS A 48 7.28 3.59 0.69
CA LYS A 48 6.07 3.35 -0.10
C LYS A 48 4.85 3.20 0.83
N PRO A 49 3.63 3.45 0.33
CA PRO A 49 2.40 3.35 1.14
C PRO A 49 2.19 1.97 1.81
N ASN A 50 2.72 0.90 1.21
CA ASN A 50 2.64 -0.47 1.71
C ASN A 50 3.91 -0.92 2.45
N GLU A 51 4.76 0.00 2.88
CA GLU A 51 6.00 -0.28 3.60
C GLU A 51 5.96 0.28 5.02
N VAL A 52 6.55 -0.46 5.95
CA VAL A 52 6.72 -0.08 7.34
C VAL A 52 8.15 -0.36 7.78
N GLY A 53 8.73 0.55 8.55
CA GLY A 53 10.06 0.39 9.14
C GLY A 53 9.98 -0.18 10.55
N LEU A 54 10.97 -0.98 10.92
CA LEU A 54 11.26 -1.34 12.30
C LEU A 54 12.69 -0.95 12.63
N THR A 55 12.93 -0.42 13.83
CA THR A 55 14.30 -0.31 14.34
C THR A 55 14.91 -1.71 14.48
N THR A 56 16.24 -1.79 14.38
CA THR A 56 16.96 -3.04 14.67
C THR A 56 18.05 -2.78 15.70
N ASP A 57 18.56 -3.86 16.27
CA ASP A 57 19.71 -3.92 17.15
C ASP A 57 21.06 -3.92 16.39
N GLN A 58 21.04 -3.91 15.06
CA GLN A 58 22.26 -4.01 14.25
C GLN A 58 22.91 -2.64 14.01
N PRO A 59 24.17 -2.42 14.43
CA PRO A 59 24.83 -1.12 14.34
C PRO A 59 24.90 -0.53 12.92
N HIS A 60 25.08 -1.39 11.92
CA HIS A 60 25.20 -0.98 10.52
C HIS A 60 23.87 -1.00 9.74
N PHE A 61 22.79 -1.50 10.36
CA PHE A 61 21.48 -1.64 9.73
C PHE A 61 20.38 -1.16 10.68
N PRO A 62 20.37 0.14 11.07
CA PRO A 62 19.56 0.65 12.18
C PRO A 62 18.04 0.53 11.96
N MET A 63 17.62 0.25 10.72
CA MET A 63 16.23 0.13 10.34
C MET A 63 16.02 -0.96 9.29
N ARG A 64 14.93 -1.71 9.43
CA ARG A 64 14.46 -2.72 8.48
C ARG A 64 13.13 -2.30 7.89
N VAL A 65 13.08 -2.18 6.57
CA VAL A 65 11.85 -1.90 5.83
C VAL A 65 11.18 -3.20 5.42
N VAL A 66 9.91 -3.35 5.79
CA VAL A 66 9.09 -4.54 5.51
C VAL A 66 7.85 -4.11 4.72
N ARG A 67 7.48 -4.92 3.73
CA ARG A 67 6.21 -4.71 3.03
C ARG A 67 5.08 -5.29 3.85
N MET A 68 4.02 -4.52 4.03
CA MET A 68 2.89 -4.88 4.87
C MET A 68 2.16 -6.15 4.39
N GLU A 69 2.13 -6.40 3.09
CA GLU A 69 1.61 -7.63 2.45
C GLU A 69 2.29 -8.91 2.93
N ARG A 70 3.55 -8.82 3.40
CA ARG A 70 4.29 -9.97 3.92
C ARG A 70 4.10 -10.19 5.41
N ILE A 71 3.46 -9.28 6.13
CA ILE A 71 3.29 -9.37 7.59
C ILE A 71 2.08 -10.25 7.89
N VAL A 72 2.33 -11.45 8.40
CA VAL A 72 1.30 -12.45 8.74
C VAL A 72 0.86 -12.38 10.21
N GLU A 73 1.69 -11.84 11.10
CA GLU A 73 1.37 -11.75 12.53
C GLU A 73 1.98 -10.50 13.14
N ILE A 74 1.26 -9.89 14.08
CA ILE A 74 1.72 -8.74 14.87
C ILE A 74 1.41 -9.02 16.34
N ASN A 75 2.44 -9.10 17.19
CA ASN A 75 2.34 -9.34 18.63
C ASN A 75 1.50 -10.58 19.00
N GLY A 76 1.66 -11.71 18.30
CA GLY A 76 0.87 -12.92 18.58
C GLY A 76 -0.50 -12.97 17.90
N VAL A 77 -0.92 -11.89 17.22
CA VAL A 77 -2.22 -11.79 16.57
C VAL A 77 -2.04 -11.98 15.06
N GLU A 78 -2.65 -13.05 14.53
CA GLU A 78 -2.66 -13.32 13.09
C GLU A 78 -3.40 -12.20 12.34
N ARG A 79 -2.82 -11.84 11.19
CA ARG A 79 -3.40 -10.85 10.30
C ARG A 79 -4.23 -11.58 9.25
N SER A 80 -5.54 -11.32 9.23
CA SER A 80 -6.39 -11.87 8.18
C SER A 80 -5.97 -11.34 6.81
N GLU A 81 -5.90 -12.23 5.81
CA GLU A 81 -5.59 -11.89 4.40
C GLU A 81 -6.56 -10.84 3.83
N SER A 82 -7.75 -10.69 4.42
CA SER A 82 -8.73 -9.64 4.10
C SER A 82 -8.24 -8.20 4.36
N SER A 83 -7.13 -8.02 5.07
CA SER A 83 -6.52 -6.71 5.31
C SER A 83 -5.57 -6.25 4.19
N GLU A 84 -5.32 -7.08 3.18
CA GLU A 84 -4.63 -6.67 1.94
C GLU A 84 -5.47 -5.66 1.14
N GLN A 85 -6.80 -5.71 1.28
CA GLN A 85 -7.71 -4.78 0.65
C GLN A 85 -7.73 -3.39 1.33
N SER A 86 -7.24 -3.28 2.57
CA SER A 86 -7.22 -2.01 3.33
C SER A 86 -5.96 -1.19 3.10
N LEU A 87 -4.95 -1.72 2.39
CA LEU A 87 -3.68 -1.02 2.13
C LEU A 87 -3.57 -0.44 0.71
N GLN A 88 -4.54 -0.75 -0.17
CA GLN A 88 -4.78 0.02 -1.38
C GLN A 88 -5.64 1.28 -1.13
N ALA A 89 -6.05 1.51 0.12
CA ALA A 89 -6.74 2.72 0.57
C ALA A 89 -5.86 3.60 1.47
N GLY A 90 -4.53 3.54 1.29
CA GLY A 90 -3.57 4.48 1.89
C GLY A 90 -3.45 5.78 1.11
N GLY A 91 -4.57 6.28 0.60
CA GLY A 91 -4.76 7.69 0.25
C GLY A 91 -5.98 8.12 1.04
N ASP A 92 -5.77 8.75 2.19
CA ASP A 92 -6.83 9.45 2.91
C ASP A 92 -7.36 10.57 2.01
N GLY A 93 -8.41 10.20 1.31
CA GLY A 93 -9.16 11.01 0.39
C GLY A 93 -10.07 10.07 -0.32
N GLU A 94 -11.17 9.70 0.34
CA GLU A 94 -12.36 9.08 -0.25
C GLU A 94 -12.40 9.34 -1.76
N VAL A 95 -12.09 8.30 -2.54
CA VAL A 95 -12.00 8.39 -4.00
C VAL A 95 -13.36 8.01 -4.55
N LEU A 96 -14.08 9.00 -5.07
CA LEU A 96 -15.35 8.77 -5.73
C LEU A 96 -15.09 8.30 -7.17
N LYS A 97 -15.43 7.05 -7.46
CA LYS A 97 -15.39 6.48 -8.82
C LYS A 97 -16.79 6.46 -9.41
N ARG A 98 -16.97 7.00 -10.62
CA ARG A 98 -18.26 6.97 -11.32
C ARG A 98 -18.09 6.83 -12.82
N THR A 99 -18.94 6.00 -13.42
CA THR A 99 -19.08 5.92 -14.87
C THR A 99 -20.03 7.03 -15.35
N VAL A 100 -19.57 7.86 -16.27
CA VAL A 100 -20.35 8.97 -16.86
C VAL A 100 -20.53 8.75 -18.34
N ARG A 101 -21.67 9.21 -18.87
CA ARG A 101 -21.96 9.17 -20.30
C ARG A 101 -21.52 10.49 -20.94
N GLY A 102 -20.63 10.42 -21.92
CA GLY A 102 -20.21 11.56 -22.72
C GLY A 102 -21.28 12.02 -23.70
N SER A 103 -21.03 13.17 -24.34
CA SER A 103 -21.94 13.81 -25.29
C SER A 103 -22.31 12.95 -26.51
N THR A 104 -21.43 12.03 -26.90
CA THR A 104 -21.62 11.06 -28.01
C THR A 104 -22.24 9.74 -27.55
N GLY A 105 -22.54 9.59 -26.26
CA GLY A 105 -23.05 8.36 -25.67
C GLY A 105 -21.99 7.35 -25.24
N THR A 106 -20.71 7.62 -25.48
CA THR A 106 -19.58 6.82 -24.98
C THR A 106 -19.48 6.93 -23.45
N LEU A 107 -19.22 5.81 -22.79
CA LEU A 107 -19.03 5.77 -21.34
C LEU A 107 -17.57 6.05 -20.97
N TYR A 108 -17.35 6.89 -19.97
CA TYR A 108 -16.04 7.23 -19.44
C TYR A 108 -15.99 6.94 -17.95
N GLU A 109 -14.82 6.52 -17.47
CA GLU A 109 -14.56 6.32 -16.05
C GLU A 109 -13.95 7.60 -15.49
N VAL A 110 -14.47 8.04 -14.34
CA VAL A 110 -14.04 9.26 -13.65
C VAL A 110 -13.73 8.90 -12.20
N GLU A 111 -12.59 9.36 -11.73
CA GLU A 111 -12.13 9.21 -10.36
C GLU A 111 -11.81 10.61 -9.80
N VAL A 112 -12.38 10.95 -8.65
CA VAL A 112 -12.07 12.20 -7.94
C VAL A 112 -11.68 11.86 -6.52
N GLY A 113 -10.47 12.24 -6.13
CA GLY A 113 -9.97 12.10 -4.75
C GLY A 113 -10.00 13.43 -4.00
N ARG A 114 -10.24 13.36 -2.69
CA ARG A 114 -10.25 14.53 -1.78
C ARG A 114 -8.93 15.32 -1.73
N SER A 115 -7.82 14.70 -2.13
CA SER A 115 -6.49 15.32 -2.24
C SER A 115 -6.28 16.16 -3.52
N GLY A 116 -7.34 16.47 -4.26
CA GLY A 116 -7.29 17.25 -5.49
C GLY A 116 -6.77 16.46 -6.70
N ARG A 117 -6.56 15.15 -6.56
CA ARG A 117 -6.20 14.26 -7.67
C ARG A 117 -7.46 13.80 -8.37
N SER A 118 -7.56 14.06 -9.67
CA SER A 118 -8.68 13.63 -10.50
C SER A 118 -8.19 12.93 -11.77
N SER A 119 -8.85 11.83 -12.13
CA SER A 119 -8.60 11.07 -13.36
C SER A 119 -9.90 10.91 -14.15
N CYS A 120 -9.81 10.99 -15.47
CA CYS A 120 -10.92 10.68 -16.35
C CYS A 120 -10.39 10.10 -17.66
N THR A 121 -11.03 9.05 -18.18
CA THR A 121 -10.65 8.39 -19.44
C THR A 121 -11.13 9.13 -20.68
N CYS A 122 -11.79 10.28 -20.54
CA CYS A 122 -12.22 11.05 -21.70
C CYS A 122 -11.03 11.76 -22.38
N PRO A 123 -11.08 11.96 -23.71
CA PRO A 123 -10.01 12.65 -24.44
C PRO A 123 -9.72 14.04 -23.86
N GLY A 124 -10.75 14.77 -23.43
CA GLY A 124 -10.60 16.11 -22.84
C GLY A 124 -9.65 16.11 -21.63
N HIS A 125 -9.77 15.12 -20.74
CA HIS A 125 -8.89 15.01 -19.57
C HIS A 125 -7.50 14.50 -19.93
N GLN A 126 -7.39 13.54 -20.85
CA GLN A 126 -6.10 13.03 -21.32
C GLN A 126 -5.24 14.13 -21.97
N PHE A 127 -5.84 15.02 -22.77
CA PHE A 127 -5.10 16.05 -23.49
C PHE A 127 -4.92 17.36 -22.71
N ARG A 128 -5.88 17.72 -21.84
CA ARG A 128 -5.90 19.04 -21.17
C ARG A 128 -5.74 18.96 -19.64
N GLY A 129 -5.76 17.76 -19.07
CA GLY A 129 -5.72 17.54 -17.63
C GLY A 129 -6.97 18.01 -16.86
N ASN A 130 -8.03 18.43 -17.57
CA ASN A 130 -9.31 18.84 -17.00
C ASN A 130 -10.46 18.57 -17.97
N CYS A 131 -11.62 18.17 -17.46
CA CYS A 131 -12.84 17.96 -18.25
C CYS A 131 -14.11 18.27 -17.45
N ARG A 132 -15.23 18.46 -18.17
CA ARG A 132 -16.53 18.73 -17.56
C ARG A 132 -16.97 17.63 -16.58
N HIS A 133 -16.66 16.38 -16.88
CA HIS A 133 -17.05 15.24 -16.06
C HIS A 133 -16.38 15.24 -14.68
N VAL A 134 -15.09 15.58 -14.61
CA VAL A 134 -14.36 15.74 -13.35
C VAL A 134 -14.95 16.88 -12.54
N LYS A 135 -15.27 18.00 -13.21
CA LYS A 135 -15.87 19.17 -12.56
C LYS A 135 -17.24 18.84 -11.92
N GLU A 136 -18.15 18.26 -12.68
CA GLU A 136 -19.48 17.85 -12.18
C GLU A 136 -19.38 16.84 -11.03
N LEU A 137 -18.45 15.88 -11.12
CA LEU A 137 -18.26 14.89 -10.07
C LEU A 137 -17.62 15.49 -8.81
N SER A 138 -16.71 16.45 -8.97
CA SER A 138 -16.10 17.17 -7.85
C SER A 138 -17.09 18.09 -7.11
N GLU A 139 -17.99 18.76 -7.85
CA GLU A 139 -19.06 19.57 -7.28
C GLU A 139 -20.09 18.71 -6.53
N ALA A 140 -20.46 17.54 -7.08
CA ALA A 140 -21.34 16.58 -6.42
C ALA A 140 -20.71 15.91 -5.18
N PHE A 141 -19.38 15.89 -5.09
CA PHE A 141 -18.64 15.34 -3.95
C PHE A 141 -18.40 16.37 -2.83
N ALA A 142 -18.45 17.67 -3.17
CA ALA A 142 -18.28 18.76 -2.22
C ALA A 142 -19.59 19.31 -1.63
N ALA A 143 -20.74 18.92 -2.19
CA ALA A 143 -22.09 19.26 -1.73
C ALA A 143 -22.60 18.24 -0.70
#